data_AF-A0AAD0RSU3-F1
#
_entry.id   AF-A0AAD0RSU3-F1
#
_cell.length_a   1.000
_cell.length_b   1.000
_cell.length_c   1.000
_cell.angle_alpha   90.00
_cell.angle_beta   90.00
_cell.angle_gamma   90.00
#
_symmetry.space_group_name_H-M   'P 1'
#
loop_
_entity.id
_entity.type
_entity.pdbx_description
1 polymer ?
#
loop_
_entity_poly.entity_id
_entity_poly.type
_entity_poly.pdbx_seq_one_letter_code
_entity_poly.pdbx_strand_id
1 'polypeptide(L)'
;MQAQAIAAADAAPQENLEPLWLRARQGQLARAVVMVRPHDFAFNEQTGADNVFQHRLQLPAAQVTALALAEFDAMAQRLRDHGVEVLVLEKSPDGYPTPDAVFPNNWFTTSADGSLHVYPMHTLNRRRERRVEELCQLLLNHGYDVEQVVWAGHPLEEELILEGTGVMVFDHPRKRVYAARSQRCHPSALYRYARRRGLEAVHLFDTVDSRGVPIYHTNVMMSVGEGFAVICSESLHRPEQRRQVLSALGEHHDVIDISLAQVERSFCGNILQLRGAGGQPLIAMSEQAWNGFTPAQQQVLERHGQPVVNPIPTIEAVGGGSCRCMLAELFLPRVR
;
A
#
# COMPACT_ATOMS: atom_id res chain seq x y z
N MET A 1 -4.28 -67.41 -20.55
CA MET A 1 -5.18 -66.26 -20.82
C MET A 1 -5.15 -65.37 -19.60
N GLN A 2 -4.63 -64.16 -19.79
CA GLN A 2 -4.48 -63.09 -18.80
C GLN A 2 -5.81 -62.37 -18.53
N ALA A 3 -5.97 -61.83 -17.33
CA ALA A 3 -6.65 -60.57 -17.02
C ALA A 3 -6.39 -60.28 -15.52
N GLN A 4 -5.27 -59.64 -15.15
CA GLN A 4 -5.04 -58.19 -15.01
C GLN A 4 -6.04 -57.44 -14.11
N ALA A 5 -5.50 -56.98 -12.99
CA ALA A 5 -6.07 -56.04 -12.04
C ALA A 5 -6.19 -54.63 -12.64
N ILE A 6 -7.21 -53.88 -12.21
CA ILE A 6 -7.24 -52.42 -12.35
C ILE A 6 -7.60 -51.84 -10.98
N ALA A 7 -6.65 -51.06 -10.45
CA ALA A 7 -6.75 -50.31 -9.21
C ALA A 7 -7.73 -49.14 -9.35
N ALA A 8 -8.47 -48.87 -8.27
CA ALA A 8 -9.22 -47.63 -8.10
C ALA A 8 -8.23 -46.47 -7.96
N ALA A 9 -8.34 -45.48 -8.86
CA ALA A 9 -7.67 -44.20 -8.72
C ALA A 9 -8.64 -43.20 -8.07
N ASP A 10 -8.20 -42.63 -6.94
CA ASP A 10 -8.87 -41.52 -6.25
C ASP A 10 -9.09 -40.34 -7.20
N ALA A 11 -10.35 -39.96 -7.38
CA ALA A 11 -10.71 -38.72 -8.06
C ALA A 11 -10.48 -37.54 -7.09
N ALA A 12 -9.47 -36.72 -7.38
CA ALA A 12 -9.30 -35.42 -6.73
C ALA A 12 -10.53 -34.53 -7.00
N PRO A 13 -10.95 -33.68 -6.04
CA PRO A 13 -12.10 -32.82 -6.22
C PRO A 13 -11.85 -31.81 -7.34
N GLN A 14 -12.76 -31.77 -8.32
CA GLN A 14 -12.79 -30.74 -9.35
C GLN A 14 -13.07 -29.38 -8.68
N GLU A 15 -12.05 -28.54 -8.56
CA GLU A 15 -12.23 -27.12 -8.29
C GLU A 15 -13.02 -26.51 -9.44
N ASN A 16 -14.18 -25.91 -9.16
CA ASN A 16 -14.98 -25.17 -10.12
C ASN A 16 -14.14 -24.05 -10.73
N LEU A 17 -13.83 -24.18 -12.02
CA LEU A 17 -13.06 -23.18 -12.75
C LEU A 17 -14.00 -22.14 -13.37
N GLU A 18 -13.86 -20.89 -12.95
CA GLU A 18 -14.51 -19.73 -13.59
C GLU A 18 -13.91 -19.47 -14.99
N PRO A 19 -14.73 -19.14 -16.01
CA PRO A 19 -14.27 -18.86 -17.37
C PRO A 19 -13.36 -17.61 -17.49
N LEU A 20 -12.42 -17.63 -18.43
CA LEU A 20 -11.46 -16.55 -18.76
C LEU A 20 -12.09 -15.17 -19.08
N TRP A 21 -13.38 -15.09 -19.40
CA TRP A 21 -14.08 -13.82 -19.64
C TRP A 21 -14.66 -13.17 -18.37
N LEU A 22 -14.63 -13.87 -17.23
CA LEU A 22 -14.69 -13.28 -15.90
C LEU A 22 -13.29 -12.81 -15.50
N ARG A 23 -12.76 -11.78 -16.18
CA ARG A 23 -11.66 -11.01 -15.59
C ARG A 23 -12.15 -10.52 -14.23
N ALA A 24 -11.52 -11.01 -13.16
CA ALA A 24 -12.03 -10.88 -11.80
C ALA A 24 -12.34 -9.40 -11.49
N ARG A 25 -13.54 -9.12 -10.97
CA ARG A 25 -13.82 -7.81 -10.40
C ARG A 25 -12.75 -7.52 -9.36
N GLN A 26 -12.11 -6.36 -9.47
CA GLN A 26 -11.08 -5.92 -8.53
C GLN A 26 -11.67 -5.86 -7.12
N GLY A 27 -11.26 -6.80 -6.26
CA GLY A 27 -11.63 -6.80 -4.85
C GLY A 27 -10.90 -5.70 -4.09
N GLN A 28 -11.38 -5.40 -2.88
CA GLN A 28 -10.73 -4.44 -1.99
C GLN A 28 -9.47 -5.03 -1.34
N LEU A 29 -9.48 -6.32 -0.98
CA LEU A 29 -8.43 -6.93 -0.16
C LEU A 29 -7.49 -7.79 -1.00
N ALA A 30 -6.19 -7.51 -0.91
CA ALA A 30 -5.16 -8.37 -1.46
C ALA A 30 -4.85 -9.53 -0.51
N ARG A 31 -4.52 -10.70 -1.08
CA ARG A 31 -4.00 -11.87 -0.34
C ARG A 31 -2.47 -11.94 -0.32
N ALA A 32 -1.85 -11.18 -1.22
CA ALA A 32 -0.43 -11.17 -1.44
C ALA A 32 0.06 -9.73 -1.52
N VAL A 33 1.30 -9.51 -1.12
CA VAL A 33 1.96 -8.21 -1.14
C VAL A 33 3.39 -8.35 -1.62
N VAL A 34 3.89 -7.29 -2.25
CA VAL A 34 5.33 -7.10 -2.46
C VAL A 34 5.85 -6.16 -1.40
N MET A 35 6.95 -6.57 -0.76
CA MET A 35 7.77 -5.76 0.12
C MET A 35 9.16 -5.62 -0.51
N VAL A 36 9.88 -4.53 -0.22
CA VAL A 36 11.23 -4.30 -0.74
C VAL A 36 12.22 -4.32 0.41
N ARG A 37 13.26 -5.15 0.31
CA ARG A 37 14.26 -5.25 1.39
C ARG A 37 14.95 -3.90 1.61
N PRO A 38 15.05 -3.39 2.85
CA PRO A 38 15.67 -2.10 3.18
C PRO A 38 17.22 -2.14 3.11
N HIS A 39 17.79 -2.54 1.97
CA HIS A 39 19.25 -2.75 1.81
C HIS A 39 20.08 -1.48 2.05
N ASP A 40 19.62 -0.33 1.57
CA ASP A 40 20.33 0.96 1.74
C ASP A 40 19.66 1.89 2.75
N PHE A 41 18.82 1.34 3.64
CA PHE A 41 17.95 2.15 4.47
C PHE A 41 18.74 3.08 5.40
N ALA A 42 18.48 4.37 5.25
CA ALA A 42 19.09 5.45 5.99
C ALA A 42 18.20 6.70 5.86
N PHE A 43 18.50 7.73 6.66
CA PHE A 43 17.85 9.02 6.49
C PHE A 43 18.14 9.57 5.09
N ASN A 44 17.08 9.88 4.32
CA ASN A 44 17.22 10.40 2.98
C ASN A 44 17.18 11.93 2.98
N GLU A 45 18.32 12.57 2.72
CA GLU A 45 18.42 14.04 2.70
C GLU A 45 17.46 14.71 1.70
N GLN A 46 17.13 14.04 0.58
CA GLN A 46 16.27 14.64 -0.45
C GLN A 46 14.79 14.59 -0.05
N THR A 47 14.34 13.54 0.63
CA THR A 47 12.94 13.43 1.10
C THR A 47 12.77 13.98 2.52
N GLY A 48 13.82 14.10 3.31
CA GLY A 48 13.75 14.74 4.63
C GLY A 48 13.41 16.23 4.58
N ALA A 49 13.61 16.87 3.42
CA ALA A 49 13.25 18.28 3.22
C ALA A 49 11.73 18.52 3.15
N ASP A 50 10.95 17.53 2.71
CA ASP A 50 9.50 17.64 2.49
C ASP A 50 8.67 16.53 3.19
N ASN A 51 9.31 15.48 3.72
CA ASN A 51 8.69 14.48 4.57
C ASN A 51 8.95 14.81 6.05
N VAL A 52 7.97 15.49 6.62
CA VAL A 52 7.98 15.95 8.00
C VAL A 52 7.96 14.85 9.07
N PHE A 53 7.73 13.61 8.68
CA PHE A 53 7.73 12.44 9.55
C PHE A 53 9.12 11.79 9.65
N GLN A 54 10.10 12.24 8.84
CA GLN A 54 11.48 11.74 8.91
C GLN A 54 12.27 12.44 10.01
N HIS A 55 12.98 11.64 10.79
CA HIS A 55 13.86 12.08 11.86
C HIS A 55 15.21 11.37 11.76
N ARG A 56 16.29 12.13 11.94
CA ARG A 56 17.64 11.56 11.99
C ARG A 56 17.90 10.98 13.37
N LEU A 57 18.19 9.68 13.43
CA LEU A 57 18.67 9.03 14.64
C LEU A 57 20.17 9.34 14.83
N GLN A 58 20.59 9.49 16.09
CA GLN A 58 21.99 9.65 16.46
C GLN A 58 22.70 8.29 16.52
N LEU A 59 22.65 7.56 15.40
CA LEU A 59 23.24 6.23 15.23
C LEU A 59 24.02 6.17 13.90
N PRO A 60 25.06 5.33 13.79
CA PRO A 60 25.72 5.07 12.51
C PRO A 60 24.73 4.50 11.47
N ALA A 61 24.88 4.89 10.21
CA ALA A 61 23.98 4.46 9.12
C ALA A 61 23.85 2.92 9.05
N ALA A 62 24.95 2.18 9.15
CA ALA A 62 24.93 0.72 9.14
C ALA A 62 24.11 0.12 10.29
N GLN A 63 24.09 0.76 11.46
CA GLN A 63 23.27 0.31 12.59
C GLN A 63 21.78 0.60 12.34
N VAL A 64 21.46 1.76 11.77
CA VAL A 64 20.08 2.10 11.34
C VAL A 64 19.58 1.08 10.31
N THR A 65 20.37 0.76 9.30
CA THR A 65 20.03 -0.25 8.30
C THR A 65 19.82 -1.63 8.94
N ALA A 66 20.69 -2.06 9.85
CA ALA A 66 20.57 -3.35 10.53
C ALA A 66 19.29 -3.45 11.37
N LEU A 67 18.92 -2.39 12.09
CA LEU A 67 17.66 -2.32 12.85
C LEU A 67 16.45 -2.39 11.92
N ALA A 68 16.45 -1.62 10.83
CA ALA A 68 15.37 -1.63 9.86
C ALA A 68 15.21 -2.99 9.15
N LEU A 69 16.32 -3.69 8.87
CA LEU A 69 16.29 -5.05 8.33
C LEU A 69 15.63 -6.02 9.31
N ALA A 70 15.97 -5.96 10.60
CA ALA A 70 15.36 -6.81 11.62
C ALA A 70 13.86 -6.54 11.77
N GLU A 71 13.45 -5.27 11.79
CA GLU A 71 12.05 -4.85 11.82
C GLU A 71 11.28 -5.34 10.58
N PHE A 72 11.87 -5.18 9.41
CA PHE A 72 11.31 -5.64 8.14
C PHE A 72 11.10 -7.16 8.11
N ASP A 73 12.13 -7.94 8.47
CA ASP A 73 12.05 -9.40 8.44
C ASP A 73 11.03 -9.92 9.46
N ALA A 74 10.93 -9.28 10.63
CA ALA A 74 9.91 -9.62 11.64
C ALA A 74 8.49 -9.32 11.14
N MET A 75 8.26 -8.18 10.49
CA MET A 75 6.95 -7.85 9.89
C MET A 75 6.59 -8.81 8.75
N ALA A 76 7.53 -9.08 7.85
CA ALA A 76 7.32 -10.02 6.75
C ALA A 76 6.97 -11.42 7.26
N GLN A 77 7.66 -11.91 8.29
CA GLN A 77 7.35 -13.19 8.91
C GLN A 77 5.97 -13.18 9.58
N ARG A 78 5.63 -12.13 10.34
CA ARG A 78 4.33 -12.01 11.00
C ARG A 78 3.18 -12.04 10.00
N LEU A 79 3.30 -11.36 8.86
CA LEU A 79 2.30 -11.40 7.78
C LEU A 79 2.15 -12.81 7.20
N ARG A 80 3.27 -13.52 6.95
CA ARG A 80 3.27 -14.91 6.50
C ARG A 80 2.59 -15.85 7.49
N ASP A 81 2.84 -15.66 8.78
CA ASP A 81 2.22 -16.47 9.85
C ASP A 81 0.69 -16.32 9.87
N HIS A 82 0.16 -15.17 9.42
CA HIS A 82 -1.28 -14.94 9.27
C HIS A 82 -1.82 -15.33 7.87
N GLY A 83 -0.99 -15.96 7.04
CA GLY A 83 -1.38 -16.47 5.72
C GLY A 83 -1.40 -15.44 4.60
N VAL A 84 -0.77 -14.28 4.79
CA VAL A 84 -0.50 -13.35 3.69
C VAL A 84 0.73 -13.82 2.93
N GLU A 85 0.64 -13.91 1.62
CA GLU A 85 1.81 -14.18 0.79
C GLU A 85 2.69 -12.93 0.67
N VAL A 86 3.95 -13.03 1.07
CA VAL A 86 4.90 -11.90 1.05
C VAL A 86 6.05 -12.19 0.10
N LEU A 87 6.05 -11.49 -1.04
CA LEU A 87 7.12 -11.50 -2.03
C LEU A 87 8.11 -10.39 -1.69
N VAL A 88 9.39 -10.72 -1.58
CA VAL A 88 10.44 -9.73 -1.25
C VAL A 88 11.24 -9.40 -2.50
N LEU A 89 11.21 -8.13 -2.91
CA LEU A 89 12.02 -7.62 -4.00
C LEU A 89 13.41 -7.21 -3.49
N GLU A 90 14.35 -8.14 -3.63
CA GLU A 90 15.75 -7.96 -3.27
C GLU A 90 16.47 -6.97 -4.20
N LYS A 91 17.45 -6.23 -3.68
CA LYS A 91 18.28 -5.29 -4.45
C LYS A 91 19.69 -5.86 -4.61
N SER A 92 20.27 -5.72 -5.80
CA SER A 92 21.70 -5.99 -6.01
C SER A 92 22.58 -5.02 -5.20
N PRO A 93 23.66 -5.50 -4.54
CA PRO A 93 24.59 -4.66 -3.80
C PRO A 93 25.27 -3.58 -4.64
N ASP A 94 25.45 -3.81 -5.95
CA ASP A 94 26.20 -2.94 -6.86
C ASP A 94 25.34 -1.81 -7.46
N GLY A 95 24.10 -1.64 -6.99
CA GLY A 95 23.16 -0.63 -7.48
C GLY A 95 23.28 0.72 -6.77
N TYR A 96 22.82 1.78 -7.44
CA TYR A 96 22.66 3.11 -6.83
C TYR A 96 21.92 3.05 -5.49
N PRO A 97 22.33 3.80 -4.45
CA PRO A 97 21.63 3.82 -3.17
C PRO A 97 20.19 4.31 -3.30
N THR A 98 19.26 3.57 -2.70
CA THR A 98 17.81 3.86 -2.70
C THR A 98 17.28 3.72 -1.27
N PRO A 99 17.50 4.73 -0.40
CA PRO A 99 17.22 4.64 1.03
C PRO A 99 15.72 4.46 1.36
N ASP A 100 14.82 5.00 0.52
CA ASP A 100 13.37 4.92 0.70
C ASP A 100 12.72 3.73 -0.05
N ALA A 101 13.52 2.84 -0.65
CA ALA A 101 13.01 1.73 -1.47
C ALA A 101 12.07 0.78 -0.72
N VAL A 102 12.17 0.74 0.62
CA VAL A 102 11.30 -0.02 1.51
C VAL A 102 9.81 0.36 1.40
N PHE A 103 9.48 1.48 0.74
CA PHE A 103 8.12 1.96 0.49
C PHE A 103 7.69 1.77 -0.99
N PRO A 104 7.43 0.52 -1.44
CA PRO A 104 7.14 0.22 -2.85
C PRO A 104 5.82 0.81 -3.36
N ASN A 105 4.88 1.06 -2.44
CA ASN A 105 3.52 1.48 -2.76
C ASN A 105 3.44 2.83 -3.49
N ASN A 106 4.53 3.61 -3.47
CA ASN A 106 4.62 4.92 -4.11
C ASN A 106 4.88 4.84 -5.62
N TRP A 107 5.40 3.73 -6.12
CA TRP A 107 5.90 3.67 -7.50
C TRP A 107 5.22 2.64 -8.39
N PHE A 108 4.50 1.67 -7.82
CA PHE A 108 3.63 0.79 -8.61
C PHE A 108 2.36 0.32 -7.89
N THR A 109 1.42 -0.17 -8.70
CA THR A 109 0.26 -0.96 -8.27
C THR A 109 0.01 -2.06 -9.26
N THR A 110 -0.63 -3.13 -8.82
CA THR A 110 -1.13 -4.18 -9.73
C THR A 110 -2.65 -4.19 -9.80
N SER A 111 -3.22 -4.88 -10.78
CA SER A 111 -4.67 -4.97 -10.95
C SER A 111 -5.09 -6.34 -11.47
N ALA A 112 -6.32 -6.74 -11.13
CA ALA A 112 -6.93 -8.01 -11.50
C ALA A 112 -7.10 -8.22 -13.03
N ASP A 113 -6.95 -7.16 -13.82
CA ASP A 113 -6.92 -7.20 -15.28
C ASP A 113 -5.53 -7.53 -15.86
N GLY A 114 -4.58 -7.94 -15.02
CA GLY A 114 -3.21 -8.30 -15.42
C GLY A 114 -2.26 -7.12 -15.61
N SER A 115 -2.68 -5.89 -15.26
CA SER A 115 -1.84 -4.71 -15.45
C SER A 115 -0.96 -4.37 -14.25
N LEU A 116 0.30 -4.04 -14.53
CA LEU A 116 1.25 -3.39 -13.61
C LEU A 116 1.32 -1.90 -13.97
N HIS A 117 0.87 -1.03 -13.08
CA HIS A 117 0.94 0.42 -13.27
C HIS A 117 2.19 0.98 -12.61
N VAL A 118 2.93 1.83 -13.33
CA VAL A 118 4.16 2.47 -12.84
C VAL A 118 3.98 3.99 -12.81
N TYR A 119 4.44 4.60 -11.73
CA TYR A 119 4.08 5.97 -11.36
C TYR A 119 5.25 6.97 -11.42
N PRO A 120 4.99 8.22 -11.86
CA PRO A 120 5.96 9.30 -11.76
C PRO A 120 6.13 9.73 -10.30
N MET A 121 7.39 9.87 -9.87
CA MET A 121 7.76 10.19 -8.48
C MET A 121 8.44 11.55 -8.41
N HIS A 122 8.10 12.31 -7.37
CA HIS A 122 8.54 13.69 -7.20
C HIS A 122 10.07 13.74 -7.05
N THR A 123 10.58 13.05 -6.03
CA THR A 123 11.98 13.16 -5.61
C THR A 123 12.90 12.35 -6.54
N LEU A 124 13.97 13.00 -7.01
CA LEU A 124 14.84 12.47 -8.05
C LEU A 124 15.53 11.15 -7.67
N ASN A 125 16.06 11.04 -6.45
CA ASN A 125 16.71 9.78 -6.05
C ASN A 125 15.73 8.61 -5.96
N ARG A 126 14.49 8.87 -5.55
CA ARG A 126 13.44 7.85 -5.48
C ARG A 126 13.01 7.32 -6.84
N ARG A 127 13.19 8.08 -7.93
CA ARG A 127 12.94 7.61 -9.30
C ARG A 127 13.77 6.36 -9.68
N ARG A 128 14.90 6.13 -9.00
CA ARG A 128 15.76 4.95 -9.16
C ARG A 128 15.21 3.69 -8.47
N GLU A 129 14.20 3.82 -7.61
CA GLU A 129 13.54 2.70 -6.94
C GLU A 129 12.70 1.84 -7.89
N ARG A 130 12.30 2.40 -9.05
CA ARG A 130 11.47 1.75 -10.06
C ARG A 130 12.24 0.68 -10.82
N ARG A 131 12.26 -0.53 -10.25
CA ARG A 131 12.93 -1.73 -10.73
C ARG A 131 11.92 -2.67 -11.41
N VAL A 132 11.39 -2.21 -12.55
CA VAL A 132 10.23 -2.82 -13.22
C VAL A 132 10.55 -4.24 -13.71
N GLU A 133 11.72 -4.45 -14.29
CA GLU A 133 12.14 -5.75 -14.83
C GLU A 133 12.32 -6.78 -13.71
N GLU A 134 13.00 -6.41 -12.63
CA GLU A 134 13.21 -7.26 -11.47
C GLU A 134 11.90 -7.59 -10.75
N LEU A 135 10.98 -6.61 -10.67
CA LEU A 135 9.64 -6.85 -10.15
C LEU A 135 8.88 -7.85 -11.02
N CYS A 136 8.88 -7.68 -12.35
CA CYS A 136 8.21 -8.61 -13.26
C CYS A 136 8.79 -10.03 -13.14
N GLN A 137 10.12 -10.16 -13.03
CA GLN A 137 10.78 -11.46 -12.84
C GLN A 137 10.41 -12.09 -11.50
N LEU A 138 10.38 -11.31 -10.41
CA LEU A 138 9.93 -11.78 -9.09
C LEU A 138 8.50 -12.31 -9.14
N LEU A 139 7.60 -11.55 -9.76
CA LEU A 139 6.18 -11.90 -9.90
C LEU A 139 6.02 -13.19 -10.70
N LEU A 140 6.69 -13.29 -11.86
CA LEU A 140 6.64 -14.48 -12.71
C LEU A 140 7.15 -15.72 -11.98
N ASN A 141 8.26 -15.60 -11.23
CA ASN A 141 8.82 -16.71 -10.44
C ASN A 141 7.88 -17.22 -9.34
N HIS A 142 6.91 -16.39 -8.92
CA HIS A 142 5.88 -16.75 -7.93
C HIS A 142 4.52 -17.03 -8.58
N GLY A 143 4.49 -17.23 -9.91
CA GLY A 143 3.29 -17.61 -10.64
C GLY A 143 2.29 -16.47 -10.83
N TYR A 144 2.72 -15.21 -10.82
CA TYR A 144 1.89 -14.07 -11.18
C TYR A 144 2.17 -13.62 -12.63
N ASP A 145 1.11 -13.33 -13.38
CA ASP A 145 1.25 -12.82 -14.75
C ASP A 145 1.13 -11.30 -14.81
N VAL A 146 2.05 -10.67 -15.54
CA VAL A 146 1.94 -9.26 -15.93
C VAL A 146 1.64 -9.21 -17.42
N GLU A 147 0.37 -9.09 -17.77
CA GLU A 147 -0.08 -8.99 -19.17
C GLU A 147 0.44 -7.71 -19.83
N GLN A 148 0.52 -6.62 -19.05
CA GLN A 148 0.96 -5.33 -19.56
C GLN A 148 1.53 -4.43 -18.46
N VAL A 149 2.54 -3.64 -18.83
CA VAL A 149 3.08 -2.56 -18.01
C VAL A 149 2.52 -1.23 -18.51
N VAL A 150 1.86 -0.47 -17.64
CA VAL A 150 1.22 0.81 -17.96
C VAL A 150 1.90 1.94 -17.18
N TRP A 151 2.46 2.90 -17.89
CA TRP A 151 3.05 4.08 -17.26
C TRP A 151 2.00 5.19 -17.08
N ALA A 152 1.78 5.64 -15.85
CA ALA A 152 0.83 6.70 -15.49
C ALA A 152 1.34 8.13 -15.82
N GLY A 153 2.59 8.23 -16.28
CA GLY A 153 3.28 9.44 -16.73
C GLY A 153 4.57 9.06 -17.44
N HIS A 154 5.35 10.06 -17.89
CA HIS A 154 6.66 9.79 -18.46
C HIS A 154 7.63 9.28 -17.37
N PRO A 155 8.59 8.37 -17.65
CA PRO A 155 9.56 7.91 -16.64
C PRO A 155 10.40 9.05 -16.03
N LEU A 156 10.63 10.11 -16.80
CA LEU A 156 11.32 11.33 -16.39
C LEU A 156 10.37 12.51 -16.12
N GLU A 157 9.09 12.24 -15.84
CA GLU A 157 8.10 13.27 -15.51
C GLU A 157 8.55 14.11 -14.30
N GLU A 158 8.46 15.42 -14.42
CA GLU A 158 8.85 16.39 -13.38
C GLU A 158 7.67 17.23 -12.88
N GLU A 159 6.58 17.33 -13.66
CA GLU A 159 5.45 18.21 -13.33
C GLU A 159 4.21 17.42 -12.91
N LEU A 160 3.82 16.43 -13.71
CA LEU A 160 2.57 15.67 -13.52
C LEU A 160 2.78 14.46 -12.60
N ILE A 161 3.25 14.70 -11.38
CA ILE A 161 3.57 13.67 -10.38
C ILE A 161 2.31 12.97 -9.83
N LEU A 162 2.41 11.67 -9.57
CA LEU A 162 1.34 10.85 -9.00
C LEU A 162 1.93 9.62 -8.30
N GLU A 163 2.26 9.69 -7.02
CA GLU A 163 2.99 8.63 -6.29
C GLU A 163 2.11 7.45 -5.80
N GLY A 164 1.48 6.76 -6.74
CA GLY A 164 0.80 5.48 -6.51
C GLY A 164 -0.21 5.50 -5.36
N THR A 165 -0.23 4.44 -4.54
CA THR A 165 -1.13 4.35 -3.38
C THR A 165 -0.64 5.15 -2.17
N GLY A 166 0.49 5.86 -2.28
CA GLY A 166 0.83 6.93 -1.34
C GLY A 166 -0.21 8.04 -1.39
N VAL A 167 -0.63 8.43 -2.59
CA VAL A 167 -1.53 9.56 -2.83
C VAL A 167 -2.93 9.17 -3.31
N MET A 168 -3.13 7.91 -3.71
CA MET A 168 -4.43 7.38 -4.14
C MET A 168 -4.89 6.28 -3.19
N VAL A 169 -5.94 6.56 -2.42
CA VAL A 169 -6.62 5.55 -1.60
C VAL A 169 -7.89 5.11 -2.33
N PHE A 170 -7.96 3.83 -2.70
CA PHE A 170 -9.03 3.28 -3.52
C PHE A 170 -10.14 2.64 -2.69
N ASP A 171 -11.38 2.84 -3.12
CA ASP A 171 -12.50 1.94 -2.89
C ASP A 171 -12.73 1.20 -4.21
N HIS A 172 -12.09 0.03 -4.34
CA HIS A 172 -12.06 -0.73 -5.58
C HIS A 172 -13.46 -1.22 -6.01
N PRO A 173 -14.29 -1.84 -5.13
CA PRO A 173 -15.62 -2.30 -5.50
C PRO A 173 -16.53 -1.19 -6.04
N ARG A 174 -16.37 0.05 -5.54
CA ARG A 174 -17.19 1.22 -5.96
C ARG A 174 -16.51 2.10 -6.99
N LYS A 175 -15.31 1.70 -7.45
CA LYS A 175 -14.49 2.43 -8.41
C LYS A 175 -14.28 3.90 -8.01
N ARG A 176 -14.04 4.15 -6.72
CA ARG A 176 -13.76 5.50 -6.19
C ARG A 176 -12.29 5.62 -5.82
N VAL A 177 -11.76 6.82 -5.95
CA VAL A 177 -10.44 7.18 -5.41
C VAL A 177 -10.54 8.45 -4.58
N TYR A 178 -9.86 8.43 -3.43
CA TYR A 178 -9.69 9.56 -2.54
C TYR A 178 -8.24 10.00 -2.60
N ALA A 179 -8.02 11.31 -2.77
CA ALA A 179 -6.68 11.86 -2.92
C ALA A 179 -6.60 13.29 -2.34
N ALA A 180 -5.61 13.49 -1.48
CA ALA A 180 -5.16 14.80 -1.05
C ALA A 180 -4.23 15.41 -2.12
N ARG A 181 -4.47 16.68 -2.48
CA ARG A 181 -3.57 17.43 -3.35
C ARG A 181 -2.26 17.72 -2.63
N SER A 182 -1.14 17.44 -3.29
CA SER A 182 0.21 17.76 -2.81
C SER A 182 1.18 17.81 -3.98
N GLN A 183 2.47 18.12 -3.72
CA GLN A 183 3.53 18.02 -4.73
C GLN A 183 3.76 16.58 -5.25
N ARG A 184 3.20 15.57 -4.57
CA ARG A 184 3.27 14.16 -4.95
C ARG A 184 1.97 13.67 -5.62
N CYS A 185 0.94 14.53 -5.70
CA CYS A 185 -0.38 14.24 -6.28
C CYS A 185 -0.89 15.41 -7.13
N HIS A 186 -0.52 15.42 -8.41
CA HIS A 186 -0.98 16.42 -9.35
C HIS A 186 -2.41 16.13 -9.82
N PRO A 187 -3.37 17.08 -9.71
CA PRO A 187 -4.78 16.86 -10.09
C PRO A 187 -4.97 16.33 -11.51
N SER A 188 -4.30 16.92 -12.50
CA SER A 188 -4.40 16.46 -13.90
C SER A 188 -3.89 15.03 -14.12
N ALA A 189 -2.85 14.61 -13.38
CA ALA A 189 -2.34 13.23 -13.45
C ALA A 189 -3.37 12.27 -12.84
N LEU A 190 -3.94 12.61 -11.70
CA LEU A 190 -5.00 11.85 -11.03
C LEU A 190 -6.23 11.67 -11.94
N TYR A 191 -6.79 12.77 -12.49
CA TYR A 191 -7.96 12.68 -13.36
C TYR A 191 -7.67 11.91 -14.66
N ARG A 192 -6.47 12.02 -15.22
CA ARG A 192 -6.03 11.22 -16.38
C ARG A 192 -5.97 9.74 -16.03
N TYR A 193 -5.39 9.39 -14.88
CA TYR A 193 -5.32 8.03 -14.38
C TYR A 193 -6.73 7.46 -14.15
N ALA A 194 -7.57 8.18 -13.39
CA ALA A 194 -8.93 7.78 -13.06
C ALA A 194 -9.78 7.48 -14.30
N ARG A 195 -9.72 8.37 -15.32
CA ARG A 195 -10.43 8.17 -16.59
C ARG A 195 -9.95 6.92 -17.33
N ARG A 196 -8.63 6.67 -17.37
CA ARG A 196 -8.08 5.47 -18.02
C ARG A 196 -8.43 4.18 -17.29
N ARG A 197 -8.56 4.22 -15.96
CA ARG A 197 -8.97 3.07 -15.13
C ARG A 197 -10.48 2.88 -15.05
N GLY A 198 -11.28 3.79 -15.61
CA GLY A 198 -12.74 3.71 -15.53
C GLY A 198 -13.26 3.89 -14.10
N LEU A 199 -12.59 4.74 -13.31
CA LEU A 199 -13.09 5.13 -11.99
C LEU A 199 -14.36 6.00 -12.16
N GLU A 200 -15.34 5.76 -11.31
CA GLU A 200 -16.65 6.42 -11.35
C GLU A 200 -16.66 7.71 -10.53
N ALA A 201 -15.82 7.79 -9.49
CA ALA A 201 -15.69 9.00 -8.67
C ALA A 201 -14.23 9.29 -8.29
N VAL A 202 -13.88 10.58 -8.32
CA VAL A 202 -12.59 11.10 -7.85
C VAL A 202 -12.87 12.15 -6.78
N HIS A 203 -12.54 11.84 -5.54
CA HIS A 203 -12.64 12.74 -4.41
C HIS A 203 -11.27 13.40 -4.17
N LEU A 204 -11.03 14.50 -4.89
CA LEU A 204 -9.84 15.34 -4.72
C LEU A 204 -10.12 16.43 -3.67
N PHE A 205 -9.27 16.52 -2.64
CA PHE A 205 -9.42 17.48 -1.55
C PHE A 205 -8.08 18.13 -1.16
N ASP A 206 -8.16 19.26 -0.46
CA ASP A 206 -6.99 19.96 0.07
C ASP A 206 -6.88 19.70 1.58
N THR A 207 -5.66 19.41 2.04
CA THR A 207 -5.36 19.12 3.43
C THR A 207 -4.38 20.12 4.03
N VAL A 208 -4.34 20.19 5.36
CA VAL A 208 -3.30 20.86 6.13
C VAL A 208 -2.92 20.00 7.34
N ASP A 209 -1.64 19.98 7.67
CA ASP A 209 -1.10 19.42 8.90
C ASP A 209 -1.18 20.43 10.06
N SER A 210 -0.64 20.08 11.23
CA SER A 210 -0.61 20.96 12.41
C SER A 210 0.20 22.25 12.24
N ARG A 211 1.02 22.36 11.17
CA ARG A 211 1.80 23.55 10.80
C ARG A 211 1.16 24.35 9.67
N GLY A 212 0.02 23.92 9.14
CA GLY A 212 -0.64 24.57 8.01
C GLY A 212 -0.06 24.22 6.64
N VAL A 213 0.72 23.13 6.53
CA VAL A 213 1.32 22.66 5.28
C VAL A 213 0.52 21.48 4.73
N PRO A 214 0.34 21.34 3.40
CA PRO A 214 -0.35 20.19 2.82
C PRO A 214 0.27 18.86 3.22
N ILE A 215 -0.58 17.89 3.59
CA ILE A 215 -0.12 16.53 3.89
C ILE A 215 0.34 15.87 2.58
N TYR A 216 1.59 15.41 2.55
CA TYR A 216 2.25 15.00 1.31
C TYR A 216 1.65 13.74 0.65
N HIS A 217 1.18 12.77 1.45
CA HIS A 217 0.54 11.53 1.01
C HIS A 217 -0.84 11.38 1.64
N THR A 218 -1.77 10.76 0.93
CA THR A 218 -3.14 10.55 1.44
C THR A 218 -3.16 9.39 2.43
N ASN A 219 -2.35 8.36 2.19
CA ASN A 219 -2.32 7.15 3.02
C ASN A 219 -1.75 7.33 4.43
N VAL A 220 -1.24 8.51 4.80
CA VAL A 220 -0.85 8.80 6.19
C VAL A 220 -2.03 9.29 7.02
N MET A 221 -3.05 9.85 6.37
CA MET A 221 -4.24 10.42 7.01
C MET A 221 -5.53 9.65 6.70
N MET A 222 -5.47 8.64 5.82
CA MET A 222 -6.64 7.90 5.39
C MET A 222 -6.32 6.46 4.99
N SER A 223 -7.23 5.54 5.32
CA SER A 223 -7.25 4.17 4.80
C SER A 223 -8.68 3.72 4.54
N VAL A 224 -8.91 2.96 3.48
CA VAL A 224 -10.21 2.40 3.10
C VAL A 224 -10.11 0.88 3.05
N GLY A 225 -10.90 0.22 3.89
CA GLY A 225 -11.11 -1.23 3.90
C GLY A 225 -12.41 -1.62 3.20
N GLU A 226 -12.83 -2.87 3.36
CA GLU A 226 -14.05 -3.43 2.76
C GLU A 226 -15.32 -2.84 3.40
N GLY A 227 -15.28 -2.57 4.72
CA GLY A 227 -16.41 -2.05 5.50
C GLY A 227 -16.07 -0.92 6.47
N PHE A 228 -14.82 -0.44 6.50
CA PHE A 228 -14.41 0.70 7.33
C PHE A 228 -13.58 1.70 6.54
N ALA A 229 -13.55 2.94 7.04
CA ALA A 229 -12.65 3.96 6.55
C ALA A 229 -12.05 4.73 7.73
N VAL A 230 -10.72 4.79 7.81
CA VAL A 230 -10.01 5.70 8.70
C VAL A 230 -9.78 7.00 7.95
N ILE A 231 -10.05 8.15 8.57
CA ILE A 231 -9.77 9.47 7.98
C ILE A 231 -9.45 10.47 9.08
N CYS A 232 -8.51 11.38 8.82
CA CYS A 232 -8.36 12.59 9.63
C CYS A 232 -9.22 13.72 9.05
N SER A 233 -10.47 13.83 9.48
CA SER A 233 -11.41 14.80 8.92
C SER A 233 -10.99 16.24 9.18
N GLU A 234 -10.34 16.50 10.33
CA GLU A 234 -9.87 17.83 10.69
C GLU A 234 -8.77 18.36 9.76
N SER A 235 -7.98 17.48 9.13
CA SER A 235 -6.96 17.87 8.15
C SER A 235 -7.56 18.44 6.87
N LEU A 236 -8.82 18.13 6.52
CA LEU A 236 -9.50 18.67 5.35
C LEU A 236 -9.87 20.12 5.60
N HIS A 237 -9.11 21.05 5.01
CA HIS A 237 -9.19 22.48 5.31
C HIS A 237 -10.54 23.10 4.90
N ARG A 238 -11.13 22.63 3.80
CA ARG A 238 -12.40 23.17 3.28
C ARG A 238 -13.61 22.40 3.82
N PRO A 239 -14.57 23.05 4.51
CA PRO A 239 -15.76 22.37 5.04
C PRO A 239 -16.59 21.63 4.00
N GLU A 240 -16.69 22.17 2.78
CA GLU A 240 -17.43 21.54 1.67
C GLU A 240 -16.80 20.21 1.27
N GLN A 241 -15.47 20.19 1.09
CA GLN A 241 -14.72 18.98 0.75
C GLN A 241 -14.81 17.96 1.88
N ARG A 242 -14.71 18.41 3.13
CA ARG A 242 -14.87 17.55 4.32
C ARG A 242 -16.22 16.86 4.34
N ARG A 243 -17.32 17.61 4.16
CA ARG A 243 -18.67 17.04 4.09
C ARG A 243 -18.83 16.06 2.94
N GLN A 244 -18.32 16.38 1.75
CA GLN A 244 -18.40 15.51 0.58
C GLN A 244 -17.65 14.18 0.81
N VAL A 245 -16.44 14.22 1.33
CA VAL A 245 -15.64 13.01 1.60
C VAL A 245 -16.29 12.16 2.70
N LEU A 246 -16.67 12.76 3.83
CA LEU A 246 -17.33 12.02 4.91
C LEU A 246 -18.65 11.40 4.48
N SER A 247 -19.45 12.12 3.69
CA SER A 247 -20.69 11.58 3.12
C SER A 247 -20.41 10.38 2.22
N ALA A 248 -19.46 10.49 1.30
CA ALA A 248 -19.13 9.42 0.36
C ALA A 248 -18.57 8.16 1.05
N LEU A 249 -17.79 8.31 2.11
CA LEU A 249 -17.31 7.19 2.93
C LEU A 249 -18.46 6.56 3.72
N GLY A 250 -19.28 7.38 4.38
CA GLY A 250 -20.38 6.95 5.24
C GLY A 250 -21.54 6.26 4.54
N GLU A 251 -21.61 6.30 3.20
CA GLU A 251 -22.55 5.50 2.42
C GLU A 251 -22.37 3.99 2.65
N HIS A 252 -21.15 3.56 2.98
CA HIS A 252 -20.77 2.15 2.94
C HIS A 252 -19.77 1.69 3.99
N HIS A 253 -19.20 2.61 4.76
CA HIS A 253 -18.13 2.29 5.71
C HIS A 253 -18.46 2.81 7.11
N ASP A 254 -18.04 2.05 8.12
CA ASP A 254 -17.85 2.58 9.46
C ASP A 254 -16.70 3.62 9.41
N VAL A 255 -17.05 4.89 9.52
CA VAL A 255 -16.05 5.98 9.49
C VAL A 255 -15.41 6.13 10.87
N ILE A 256 -14.10 5.92 10.92
CA ILE A 256 -13.24 6.13 12.07
C ILE A 256 -12.50 7.44 11.87
N ASP A 257 -12.98 8.50 12.52
CA ASP A 257 -12.29 9.80 12.49
C ASP A 257 -11.10 9.79 13.47
N ILE A 258 -9.93 10.19 12.99
CA ILE A 258 -8.69 10.30 13.77
C ILE A 258 -8.21 11.75 13.83
N SER A 259 -7.51 12.10 14.92
CA SER A 259 -6.90 13.43 15.03
C SER A 259 -5.59 13.56 14.25
N LEU A 260 -5.16 14.79 13.99
CA LEU A 260 -3.84 15.18 13.51
C LEU A 260 -2.76 14.63 14.44
N ALA A 261 -3.00 14.60 15.75
CA ALA A 261 -2.05 14.00 16.69
C ALA A 261 -1.89 12.49 16.42
N GLN A 262 -2.98 11.77 16.16
CA GLN A 262 -2.95 10.35 15.79
C GLN A 262 -2.31 10.10 14.42
N VAL A 263 -2.47 11.03 13.47
CA VAL A 263 -1.75 11.01 12.18
C VAL A 263 -0.26 11.23 12.39
N GLU A 264 0.13 12.36 12.98
CA GLU A 264 1.49 12.87 13.03
C GLU A 264 2.40 12.14 14.01
N ARG A 265 1.85 11.64 15.13
CA ARG A 265 2.62 11.00 16.20
C ARG A 265 2.49 9.49 16.24
N SER A 266 1.51 8.95 15.53
CA SER A 266 1.17 7.52 15.67
C SER A 266 0.87 6.84 14.34
N PHE A 267 0.85 7.55 13.19
CA PHE A 267 0.57 6.94 11.89
C PHE A 267 -0.77 6.16 11.82
N CYS A 268 -1.80 6.56 12.59
CA CYS A 268 -3.08 5.82 12.63
C CYS A 268 -3.78 5.74 11.26
N GLY A 269 -3.51 6.64 10.31
CA GLY A 269 -4.02 6.52 8.95
C GLY A 269 -3.31 5.47 8.09
N ASN A 270 -2.09 5.07 8.45
CA ASN A 270 -1.19 4.24 7.64
C ASN A 270 -1.39 2.73 7.88
N ILE A 271 -2.63 2.28 7.76
CA ILE A 271 -3.03 0.89 7.96
C ILE A 271 -3.54 0.27 6.65
N LEU A 272 -3.50 -1.06 6.54
CA LEU A 272 -3.96 -1.79 5.36
C LEU A 272 -4.82 -2.99 5.76
N GLN A 273 -6.01 -3.11 5.20
CA GLN A 273 -6.78 -4.35 5.32
C GLN A 273 -6.32 -5.36 4.26
N LEU A 274 -6.03 -6.58 4.69
CA LEU A 274 -5.55 -7.68 3.86
C LEU A 274 -6.43 -8.92 4.06
N ARG A 275 -6.26 -9.89 3.16
CA ARG A 275 -6.89 -11.21 3.27
C ARG A 275 -5.84 -12.24 3.69
N GLY A 276 -6.00 -12.80 4.88
CA GLY A 276 -5.14 -13.85 5.42
C GLY A 276 -5.60 -15.28 5.06
N ALA A 277 -5.07 -16.24 5.82
CA ALA A 277 -5.42 -17.66 5.70
C ALA A 277 -6.94 -17.89 5.77
N GLY A 278 -7.47 -18.77 4.92
CA GLY A 278 -8.91 -19.08 4.89
C GLY A 278 -9.81 -17.90 4.53
N GLY A 279 -9.25 -16.80 4.01
CA GLY A 279 -10.00 -15.62 3.63
C GLY A 279 -10.29 -14.64 4.76
N GLN A 280 -9.72 -14.85 5.96
CA GLN A 280 -9.97 -13.99 7.12
C GLN A 280 -9.45 -12.56 6.88
N PRO A 281 -10.23 -11.52 7.25
CA PRO A 281 -9.77 -10.16 7.13
C PRO A 281 -8.76 -9.83 8.23
N LEU A 282 -7.64 -9.24 7.83
CA LEU A 282 -6.57 -8.78 8.69
C LEU A 282 -6.42 -7.27 8.52
N ILE A 283 -5.93 -6.58 9.55
CA ILE A 283 -5.57 -5.16 9.45
C ILE A 283 -4.12 -5.00 9.86
N ALA A 284 -3.24 -4.87 8.88
CA ALA A 284 -1.81 -4.62 9.09
C ALA A 284 -1.59 -3.17 9.50
N MET A 285 -0.89 -2.98 10.62
CA MET A 285 -0.53 -1.66 11.16
C MET A 285 0.76 -1.72 11.97
N SER A 286 1.32 -0.57 12.30
CA SER A 286 2.43 -0.49 13.24
C SER A 286 1.95 -0.58 14.70
N GLU A 287 2.87 -0.93 15.60
CA GLU A 287 2.63 -0.84 17.04
C GLU A 287 2.29 0.59 17.49
N GLN A 288 2.94 1.60 16.90
CA GLN A 288 2.63 3.00 17.17
C GLN A 288 1.19 3.34 16.76
N ALA A 289 0.74 2.89 15.59
CA ALA A 289 -0.64 3.11 15.13
C ALA A 289 -1.65 2.44 16.04
N TRP A 290 -1.43 1.18 16.41
CA TRP A 290 -2.32 0.45 17.32
C TRP A 290 -2.46 1.17 18.67
N ASN A 291 -1.33 1.58 19.27
CA ASN A 291 -1.32 2.30 20.54
C ASN A 291 -1.87 3.73 20.43
N GLY A 292 -1.83 4.34 19.25
CA GLY A 292 -2.39 5.66 18.97
C GLY A 292 -3.91 5.67 18.86
N PHE A 293 -4.53 4.56 18.46
CA PHE A 293 -5.99 4.45 18.45
C PHE A 293 -6.56 4.43 19.87
N THR A 294 -7.69 5.12 20.06
CA THR A 294 -8.46 5.00 21.31
C THR A 294 -9.09 3.60 21.40
N PRO A 295 -9.43 3.13 22.62
CA PRO A 295 -10.11 1.84 22.79
C PRO A 295 -11.39 1.71 21.96
N ALA A 296 -12.15 2.80 21.79
CA ALA A 296 -13.35 2.80 20.95
C ALA A 296 -13.03 2.62 19.46
N GLN A 297 -11.98 3.26 18.94
CA GLN A 297 -11.55 3.10 17.56
C GLN A 297 -10.98 1.68 17.31
N GLN A 298 -10.21 1.14 18.26
CA GLN A 298 -9.71 -0.25 18.22
C GLN A 298 -10.88 -1.24 18.12
N GLN A 299 -11.91 -1.09 18.95
CA GLN A 299 -13.11 -1.94 18.90
C GLN A 299 -13.83 -1.88 17.56
N VAL A 300 -13.83 -0.72 16.87
CA VAL A 300 -14.38 -0.65 15.51
C VAL A 300 -13.52 -1.46 14.55
N LEU A 301 -12.19 -1.25 14.57
CA LEU A 301 -11.25 -1.97 13.69
C LEU A 301 -11.34 -3.49 13.86
N GLU A 302 -11.42 -3.97 15.10
CA GLU A 302 -11.51 -5.40 15.42
C GLU A 302 -12.77 -6.08 14.85
N ARG A 303 -13.85 -5.33 14.60
CA ARG A 303 -15.03 -5.87 13.90
C ARG A 303 -14.77 -6.12 12.41
N HIS A 304 -13.81 -5.41 11.83
CA HIS A 304 -13.49 -5.48 10.40
C HIS A 304 -12.31 -6.40 10.09
N GLY A 305 -11.49 -6.74 11.07
CA GLY A 305 -10.43 -7.74 10.90
C GLY A 305 -9.51 -7.86 12.09
N GLN A 306 -8.75 -8.95 12.12
CA GLN A 306 -7.75 -9.18 13.16
C GLN A 306 -6.59 -8.18 13.00
N PRO A 307 -6.25 -7.40 14.03
CA PRO A 307 -5.07 -6.54 13.99
C PRO A 307 -3.78 -7.38 13.86
N VAL A 308 -2.95 -7.05 12.87
CA VAL A 308 -1.59 -7.57 12.72
C VAL A 308 -0.64 -6.43 13.04
N VAL A 309 -0.23 -6.37 14.30
CA VAL A 309 0.55 -5.27 14.88
C VAL A 309 2.05 -5.53 14.69
N ASN A 310 2.76 -4.59 14.05
CA ASN A 310 4.17 -4.71 13.69
C ASN A 310 5.02 -3.62 14.38
N PRO A 311 5.94 -3.98 15.29
CA PRO A 311 6.91 -3.02 15.82
C PRO A 311 7.95 -2.65 14.75
N ILE A 312 7.85 -1.42 14.21
CA ILE A 312 8.75 -0.89 13.16
C ILE A 312 9.28 0.52 13.51
N PRO A 313 9.74 0.78 14.76
CA PRO A 313 10.04 2.13 15.21
C PRO A 313 11.20 2.79 14.45
N THR A 314 12.20 2.03 13.98
CA THR A 314 13.33 2.59 13.20
C THR A 314 12.87 2.99 11.81
N ILE A 315 12.05 2.15 11.16
CA ILE A 315 11.50 2.45 9.82
C ILE A 315 10.62 3.70 9.87
N GLU A 316 9.74 3.80 10.87
CA GLU A 316 8.86 4.96 11.06
C GLU A 316 9.66 6.22 11.34
N ALA A 317 10.61 6.16 12.28
CA ALA A 317 11.40 7.33 12.65
C ALA A 317 12.28 7.83 11.51
N VAL A 318 12.93 6.95 10.75
CA VAL A 318 13.93 7.37 9.75
C VAL A 318 13.32 7.58 8.36
N GLY A 319 12.40 6.70 7.95
CA GLY A 319 11.80 6.72 6.62
C GLY A 319 10.57 7.62 6.50
N GLY A 320 9.91 7.94 7.63
CA GLY A 320 8.71 8.79 7.66
C GLY A 320 7.51 8.16 6.95
N GLY A 321 7.52 6.84 6.79
CA GLY A 321 6.43 6.00 6.34
C GLY A 321 6.25 4.83 7.31
N SER A 322 5.06 4.21 7.31
CA SER A 322 4.71 3.15 8.26
C SER A 322 4.22 1.90 7.51
N CYS A 323 3.47 1.04 8.19
CA CYS A 323 3.10 -0.31 7.77
C CYS A 323 2.46 -0.34 6.37
N ARG A 324 1.45 0.51 6.07
CA ARG A 324 0.83 0.56 4.73
C ARG A 324 1.83 0.92 3.63
N CYS A 325 2.77 1.83 3.90
CA CYS A 325 3.75 2.24 2.89
C CYS A 325 4.68 1.10 2.47
N MET A 326 4.97 0.17 3.39
CA MET A 326 5.83 -0.99 3.12
C MET A 326 5.17 -2.07 2.27
N LEU A 327 3.86 -1.96 1.99
CA LEU A 327 3.04 -3.01 1.40
C LEU A 327 2.49 -2.56 0.04
N ALA A 328 2.97 -3.17 -1.04
CA ALA A 328 2.36 -3.05 -2.35
C ALA A 328 1.43 -4.24 -2.62
N GLU A 329 0.12 -3.96 -2.70
CA GLU A 329 -0.91 -4.97 -2.90
C GLU A 329 -0.77 -5.71 -4.25
N LEU A 330 -0.86 -7.03 -4.20
CA LEU A 330 -0.90 -7.90 -5.38
C LEU A 330 -2.31 -8.36 -5.70
N PHE A 331 -2.80 -7.91 -6.84
CA PHE A 331 -4.09 -8.24 -7.41
C PHE A 331 -3.99 -8.99 -8.74
N LEU A 332 -2.76 -9.24 -9.22
CA LEU A 332 -2.55 -9.95 -10.48
C LEU A 332 -3.18 -11.34 -10.47
N PRO A 333 -3.66 -11.83 -11.62
CA PRO A 333 -4.04 -13.22 -11.76
C PRO A 333 -2.81 -14.12 -11.58
N ARG A 334 -3.04 -15.33 -11.08
CA ARG A 334 -2.01 -16.37 -11.06
C ARG A 334 -1.98 -17.11 -12.39
N VAL A 335 -0.78 -17.31 -12.93
CA VAL A 335 -0.50 -18.27 -14.01
C VAL A 335 -0.62 -19.67 -13.40
N ARG A 336 -1.37 -20.55 -14.07
CA ARG A 336 -1.50 -21.95 -13.64
C ARG A 336 -0.25 -22.76 -13.96
#